data_AF-A0A2E4Y780-F1
#
_entry.id   AF-A0A2E4Y780-F1
#
_cell.length_a   1.000
_cell.length_b   1.000
_cell.length_c   1.000
_cell.angle_alpha   90.00
_cell.angle_beta   90.00
_cell.angle_gamma   90.00
#
_symmetry.space_group_name_H-M   'P 1'
#
loop_
_entity.id
_entity.type
_entity.pdbx_description
1 polymer ?
#
loop_
_entity_poly.entity_id
_entity_poly.type
_entity_poly.pdbx_seq_one_letter_code
_entity_poly.pdbx_strand_id
1 'polypeptide(L)'
;MDFKITFKGLIILLVFFSGSVYSGNKKDKVCPKNPIDRCPKGFLCKNLKPIKGQELKDKMKLLENEYKKKWILKGSTVSVGTKIWEGTKYATKKASKKIKAGVKRIKKQIGESAVGKRFSKSKTYDLFKQLRNNVRSYYWVKPMDKDQQSNISNTEKRTVILEYKTVNIVNDKETPGIGKTKFYVYQSTKWKGQKRPLLIIMPPVYGISPFDIGMAVRYVKHGYRVAILELGGFKFISPFQHTRHIKRVTVTTMGHVHRLIDYMTKEGDVDKNKIGIFGFSLGGLMASLAFTVNKDIKALSLAVGGGNFAEILTNSKQAVAALYRKYRMKEENIKTKEDYFKVMQDAFSFDPIRFAHLRDPKDVYLVFTEGDSAVPSKNQRDLERAFSASCKIGNSRWEQGEHFFAIVKDLLKRDRINDFFKSRFGVDK
;
A
#
# COMPACT_ATOMS: atom_id res chain seq x y z
N MET A 1 -20.59 23.85 32.77
CA MET A 1 -19.21 23.40 33.05
C MET A 1 -18.41 23.44 31.75
N ASP A 2 -17.80 24.60 31.50
CA ASP A 2 -16.95 24.85 30.34
C ASP A 2 -15.53 24.36 30.60
N PHE A 3 -15.04 23.43 29.77
CA PHE A 3 -13.64 23.02 29.77
C PHE A 3 -12.90 23.76 28.65
N LYS A 4 -12.32 24.92 28.98
CA LYS A 4 -11.29 25.58 28.16
C LYS A 4 -9.97 24.84 28.35
N ILE A 5 -9.54 24.08 27.34
CA ILE A 5 -8.17 23.54 27.28
C ILE A 5 -7.26 24.65 26.74
N THR A 6 -6.38 25.18 27.59
CA THR A 6 -5.43 26.25 27.27
C THR A 6 -4.22 25.72 26.51
N PHE A 7 -3.77 26.52 25.55
CA PHE A 7 -2.75 26.28 24.53
C PHE A 7 -1.32 26.00 25.07
N LYS A 8 -1.08 26.09 26.39
CA LYS A 8 0.25 25.96 27.01
C LYS A 8 0.70 24.51 27.26
N GLY A 9 -0.21 23.53 27.32
CA GLY A 9 0.15 22.11 27.46
C GLY A 9 0.73 21.45 26.19
N LEU A 10 0.65 22.13 25.04
CA LEU A 10 1.05 21.59 23.73
C LEU A 10 2.52 21.91 23.37
N ILE A 11 3.16 22.86 24.08
CA ILE A 11 4.54 23.30 23.79
C ILE A 11 5.58 22.37 24.44
N ILE A 12 5.26 21.73 25.57
CA ILE A 12 6.20 20.83 26.27
C ILE A 12 6.46 19.53 25.49
N LEU A 13 5.55 19.11 24.61
CA LEU A 13 5.77 17.95 23.74
C LEU A 13 6.67 18.24 22.52
N LEU A 14 6.86 19.52 22.16
CA LEU A 14 7.66 19.93 20.99
C LEU A 14 9.14 20.16 21.31
N VAL A 15 9.48 20.46 22.56
CA VAL A 15 10.88 20.70 22.99
C VAL A 15 11.69 19.41 23.09
N PHE A 16 11.05 18.24 23.30
CA PHE A 16 11.77 16.95 23.33
C PHE A 16 12.15 16.40 21.95
N PHE A 17 11.73 17.02 20.83
CA PHE A 17 11.97 16.49 19.48
C PHE A 17 12.99 17.27 18.64
N SER A 18 13.57 18.36 19.16
CA SER A 18 14.55 19.18 18.43
C SER A 18 16.01 18.98 18.86
N GLY A 19 16.29 18.08 19.82
CA GLY A 19 17.59 17.97 20.48
C GLY A 19 18.47 16.77 20.12
N SER A 20 18.09 15.91 19.18
CA SER A 20 18.95 14.79 18.76
C SER A 20 19.16 14.86 17.26
N VAL A 21 20.22 15.57 16.87
CA VAL A 21 21.00 15.28 15.66
C VAL A 21 21.30 13.79 15.70
N TYR A 22 20.47 12.99 15.03
CA TYR A 22 20.68 11.55 14.90
C TYR A 22 21.85 11.35 13.94
N SER A 23 23.07 11.46 14.48
CA SER A 23 24.28 10.96 13.82
C SER A 23 24.02 9.50 13.48
N GLY A 24 24.24 9.12 12.23
CA GLY A 24 24.09 7.76 11.71
C GLY A 24 25.08 6.78 12.34
N ASN A 25 24.97 6.54 13.64
CA ASN A 25 25.77 5.55 14.33
C ASN A 25 25.29 4.16 13.92
N LYS A 26 26.22 3.36 13.37
CA LYS A 26 26.07 1.98 12.85
C LYS A 26 25.50 0.94 13.83
N LYS A 27 24.95 1.33 14.99
CA LYS A 27 24.45 0.42 16.04
C LYS A 27 23.01 -0.12 15.83
N ASP A 28 22.36 0.21 14.70
CA ASP A 28 20.97 -0.19 14.36
C ASP A 28 20.76 -1.68 13.97
N LYS A 29 21.68 -2.59 14.31
CA LYS A 29 21.63 -4.01 13.90
C LYS A 29 21.08 -4.96 14.96
N VAL A 30 20.31 -4.50 15.94
CA VAL A 30 19.69 -5.45 16.88
C VAL A 30 18.48 -6.07 16.21
N CYS A 31 18.72 -7.16 15.49
CA CYS A 31 17.68 -8.13 15.14
C CYS A 31 16.88 -8.43 16.41
N PRO A 32 15.54 -8.32 16.39
CA PRO A 32 14.73 -8.67 17.54
C PRO A 32 15.08 -10.07 18.06
N LYS A 33 15.39 -10.14 19.36
CA LYS A 33 15.99 -11.32 20.01
C LYS A 33 15.09 -12.55 19.99
N ASN A 34 13.78 -12.35 19.94
CA ASN A 34 12.80 -13.41 19.83
C ASN A 34 11.95 -13.19 18.58
N PRO A 35 12.08 -14.01 17.52
CA PRO A 35 11.02 -14.06 16.54
C PRO A 35 9.72 -14.42 17.28
N ILE A 36 8.62 -13.76 16.95
CA ILE A 36 7.29 -14.22 17.36
C ILE A 36 7.03 -15.52 16.58
N ASP A 37 7.67 -16.60 17.03
CA ASP A 37 7.48 -17.97 16.52
C ASP A 37 6.24 -18.59 17.16
N ARG A 38 5.75 -18.00 18.26
CA ARG A 38 4.49 -18.41 18.87
C ARG A 38 3.32 -17.81 18.09
N CYS A 39 2.44 -18.69 17.63
CA CYS A 39 1.16 -18.28 17.08
C CYS A 39 0.38 -17.47 18.12
N PRO A 40 0.08 -16.18 17.88
CA PRO A 40 -0.66 -15.40 18.87
C PRO A 40 -2.05 -16.01 19.10
N LYS A 41 -2.57 -15.90 20.33
CA LYS A 41 -3.90 -16.43 20.67
C LYS A 41 -4.97 -15.85 19.72
N GLY A 42 -5.75 -16.72 19.08
CA GLY A 42 -6.81 -16.34 18.13
C GLY A 42 -6.34 -16.07 16.69
N PHE A 43 -5.08 -16.35 16.38
CA PHE A 43 -4.53 -16.39 15.02
C PHE A 43 -4.53 -17.83 14.50
N LEU A 44 -4.73 -17.98 13.18
CA LEU A 44 -4.64 -19.26 12.51
C LEU A 44 -3.28 -19.34 11.80
N CYS A 45 -2.26 -19.80 12.53
CA CYS A 45 -0.87 -19.78 12.07
C CYS A 45 -0.49 -20.94 11.15
N LYS A 46 -1.42 -21.37 10.29
CA LYS A 46 -1.08 -22.33 9.24
C LYS A 46 -0.17 -21.64 8.23
N ASN A 47 1.04 -22.19 8.06
CA ASN A 47 1.91 -21.78 6.96
C ASN A 47 1.24 -22.16 5.65
N LEU A 48 0.95 -21.16 4.80
CA LEU A 48 0.45 -21.45 3.46
C LEU A 48 1.58 -22.10 2.66
N LYS A 49 1.27 -23.23 2.02
CA LYS A 49 2.26 -23.94 1.21
C LYS A 49 2.57 -23.11 -0.06
N PRO A 50 3.84 -23.09 -0.51
CA PRO A 50 4.19 -22.56 -1.82
C PRO A 50 3.36 -23.21 -2.93
N ILE A 51 2.88 -22.39 -3.87
CA ILE A 51 2.18 -22.90 -5.07
C ILE A 51 3.23 -23.37 -6.07
N LYS A 52 3.15 -24.63 -6.52
CA LYS A 52 4.08 -25.23 -7.49
C LYS A 52 3.33 -26.00 -8.58
N GLY A 53 4.06 -26.46 -9.59
CA GLY A 53 3.54 -27.40 -10.60
C GLY A 53 2.34 -26.84 -11.37
N GLN A 54 1.29 -27.65 -11.54
CA GLN A 54 0.11 -27.27 -12.32
C GLN A 54 -0.68 -26.11 -11.67
N GLU A 55 -0.82 -26.09 -10.35
CA GLU A 55 -1.51 -25.00 -9.64
C GLU A 55 -0.83 -23.65 -9.95
N LEU A 56 0.51 -23.62 -9.98
CA LEU A 56 1.26 -22.41 -10.35
C LEU A 56 0.94 -21.97 -11.78
N LYS A 57 0.99 -22.90 -12.73
CA LYS A 57 0.68 -22.62 -14.14
C LYS A 57 -0.72 -22.05 -14.30
N ASP A 58 -1.72 -22.62 -13.62
CA ASP A 58 -3.11 -22.19 -13.71
C ASP A 58 -3.30 -20.78 -13.12
N LYS A 59 -2.66 -20.48 -11.98
CA LYS A 59 -2.68 -19.14 -11.37
C LYS A 59 -2.00 -18.11 -12.26
N MET A 60 -0.85 -18.45 -12.84
CA MET A 60 -0.13 -17.54 -13.74
C MET A 60 -0.91 -17.30 -15.03
N LYS A 61 -1.56 -18.33 -15.60
CA LYS A 61 -2.44 -18.19 -16.77
C LYS A 61 -3.59 -17.21 -16.52
N LEU A 62 -4.18 -17.23 -15.33
CA LEU A 62 -5.22 -16.26 -14.95
C LEU A 62 -4.70 -14.81 -14.95
N LEU A 63 -3.48 -14.58 -14.46
CA LEU A 63 -2.84 -13.27 -14.50
C LEU A 63 -2.45 -12.88 -15.93
N GLU A 64 -1.91 -13.79 -16.73
CA GLU A 64 -1.55 -13.55 -18.12
C GLU A 64 -2.75 -13.11 -18.95
N ASN A 65 -3.93 -13.72 -18.72
CA ASN A 65 -5.17 -13.28 -19.37
C ASN A 65 -5.52 -11.83 -19.03
N GLU A 66 -5.27 -11.41 -17.78
CA GLU A 66 -5.46 -10.02 -17.38
C GLU A 66 -4.40 -9.09 -18.00
N TYR A 67 -3.15 -9.56 -18.12
CA TYR A 67 -2.01 -8.82 -18.66
C TYR A 67 -2.14 -8.58 -20.17
N LYS A 68 -2.67 -9.57 -20.91
CA LYS A 68 -2.89 -9.49 -22.36
C LYS A 68 -4.04 -8.56 -22.77
N LYS A 69 -4.81 -8.02 -21.82
CA LYS A 69 -5.89 -7.06 -22.13
C LYS A 69 -5.31 -5.80 -22.76
N LYS A 70 -5.60 -5.62 -24.06
CA LYS A 70 -5.25 -4.41 -24.81
C LYS A 70 -5.87 -3.19 -24.14
N TRP A 71 -5.12 -2.11 -24.13
CA TRP A 71 -5.54 -0.83 -23.58
C TRP A 71 -5.37 0.30 -24.59
N ILE A 72 -6.12 1.37 -24.39
CA ILE A 72 -6.02 2.63 -25.14
C ILE A 72 -5.77 3.78 -24.18
N LEU A 73 -4.91 4.71 -24.57
CA LEU A 73 -4.71 5.96 -23.82
C LEU A 73 -5.92 6.86 -24.02
N LYS A 74 -6.65 7.17 -22.94
CA LYS A 74 -7.81 8.08 -23.00
C LYS A 74 -7.50 9.52 -22.63
N GLY A 75 -6.47 9.72 -21.82
CA GLY A 75 -6.13 11.04 -21.35
C GLY A 75 -4.75 11.08 -20.73
N SER A 76 -4.03 12.13 -21.06
CA SER A 76 -2.76 12.50 -20.46
C SER A 76 -2.78 13.99 -20.15
N THR A 77 -2.58 14.37 -18.90
CA THR A 77 -2.46 15.79 -18.52
C THR A 77 -1.16 16.03 -17.78
N VAL A 78 -0.43 17.07 -18.18
CA VAL A 78 0.89 17.42 -17.63
C VAL A 78 0.77 18.64 -16.73
N SER A 79 1.49 18.64 -15.61
CA SER A 79 1.65 19.76 -14.69
C SER A 79 3.11 19.86 -14.29
N VAL A 80 3.65 21.08 -14.17
CA VAL A 80 5.08 21.31 -13.92
C VAL A 80 5.26 22.24 -12.73
N GLY A 81 6.32 22.04 -11.95
CA GLY A 81 6.79 23.03 -10.98
C GLY A 81 5.76 23.39 -9.91
N THR A 82 5.54 24.68 -9.70
CA THR A 82 4.63 25.24 -8.68
C THR A 82 3.20 24.70 -8.79
N LYS A 83 2.72 24.34 -9.98
CA LYS A 83 1.41 23.69 -10.16
C LYS A 83 1.33 22.32 -9.49
N ILE A 84 2.44 21.58 -9.42
CA ILE A 84 2.52 20.32 -8.65
C ILE A 84 2.41 20.62 -7.16
N TRP A 85 3.08 21.68 -6.69
CA TRP A 85 3.06 22.08 -5.29
C TRP A 85 1.67 22.50 -4.82
N GLU A 86 1.02 23.40 -5.55
CA GLU A 86 -0.36 23.82 -5.29
C GLU A 86 -1.31 22.62 -5.35
N GLY A 87 -1.12 21.76 -6.35
CA GLY A 87 -1.82 20.49 -6.47
C GLY A 87 -1.63 19.60 -5.25
N THR A 88 -0.46 19.59 -4.61
CA THR A 88 -0.13 18.77 -3.44
C THR A 88 -0.73 19.35 -2.16
N LYS A 89 -0.61 20.67 -1.92
CA LYS A 89 -1.29 21.37 -0.82
C LYS A 89 -2.81 21.17 -0.91
N TYR A 90 -3.36 21.37 -2.11
CA TYR A 90 -4.77 21.14 -2.38
C TYR A 90 -5.15 19.67 -2.25
N ALA A 91 -4.28 18.73 -2.67
CA ALA A 91 -4.49 17.31 -2.51
C ALA A 91 -4.57 16.89 -1.05
N THR A 92 -3.76 17.45 -0.13
CA THR A 92 -3.89 17.17 1.31
C THR A 92 -5.29 17.56 1.83
N LYS A 93 -5.76 18.77 1.47
CA LYS A 93 -7.09 19.26 1.85
C LYS A 93 -8.22 18.46 1.17
N LYS A 94 -8.03 18.06 -0.10
CA LYS A 94 -9.01 17.27 -0.87
C LYS A 94 -9.06 15.81 -0.42
N ALA A 95 -7.92 15.20 -0.11
CA ALA A 95 -7.80 13.86 0.47
C ALA A 95 -8.51 13.83 1.83
N SER A 96 -8.26 14.83 2.67
CA SER A 96 -9.02 15.06 3.92
C SER A 96 -10.53 15.06 3.70
N LYS A 97 -11.02 15.88 2.76
CA LYS A 97 -12.44 15.95 2.41
C LYS A 97 -12.98 14.63 1.87
N LYS A 98 -12.24 13.97 0.95
CA LYS A 98 -12.62 12.68 0.36
C LYS A 98 -12.70 11.58 1.40
N ILE A 99 -11.74 11.51 2.31
CA ILE A 99 -11.74 10.54 3.41
C ILE A 99 -12.94 10.81 4.32
N LYS A 100 -13.14 12.06 4.79
CA LYS A 100 -14.32 12.42 5.60
C LYS A 100 -15.64 12.08 4.89
N ALA A 101 -15.73 12.36 3.59
CA ALA A 101 -16.91 12.03 2.78
C ALA A 101 -17.10 10.51 2.62
N GLY A 102 -16.01 9.75 2.45
CA GLY A 102 -16.02 8.29 2.41
C GLY A 102 -16.52 7.71 3.73
N VAL A 103 -15.99 8.20 4.87
CA VAL A 103 -16.46 7.83 6.21
C VAL A 103 -17.94 8.17 6.38
N LYS A 104 -18.38 9.37 5.98
CA LYS A 104 -19.80 9.79 6.05
C LYS A 104 -20.69 8.89 5.19
N ARG A 105 -20.24 8.52 3.99
CA ARG A 105 -20.97 7.64 3.07
C ARG A 105 -21.09 6.22 3.64
N ILE A 106 -19.99 5.65 4.13
CA ILE A 106 -20.01 4.34 4.79
C ILE A 106 -20.94 4.38 6.00
N LYS A 107 -20.89 5.44 6.82
CA LYS A 107 -21.81 5.63 7.95
C LYS A 107 -23.27 5.68 7.51
N LYS A 108 -23.57 6.43 6.45
CA LYS A 108 -24.93 6.54 5.88
C LYS A 108 -25.42 5.19 5.38
N GLN A 109 -24.65 4.53 4.51
CA GLN A 109 -25.00 3.22 3.93
C GLN A 109 -25.15 2.13 5.00
N ILE A 110 -24.30 2.13 6.04
CA ILE A 110 -24.49 1.22 7.17
C ILE A 110 -25.81 1.56 7.89
N GLY A 111 -26.06 2.82 8.24
CA GLY A 111 -27.31 3.22 8.90
C GLY A 111 -28.58 2.86 8.11
N GLU A 112 -28.50 2.87 6.78
CA GLU A 112 -29.60 2.50 5.87
C GLU A 112 -29.76 0.99 5.71
N SER A 113 -28.68 0.21 5.84
CA SER A 113 -28.72 -1.25 5.73
C SER A 113 -29.52 -1.91 6.86
N ALA A 114 -30.24 -2.98 6.56
CA ALA A 114 -30.94 -3.80 7.57
C ALA A 114 -29.98 -4.31 8.66
N VAL A 115 -28.76 -4.63 8.25
CA VAL A 115 -27.67 -5.04 9.14
C VAL A 115 -27.20 -3.93 10.07
N GLY A 116 -27.10 -2.69 9.61
CA GLY A 116 -26.72 -1.55 10.44
C GLY A 116 -27.80 -1.08 11.40
N LYS A 117 -29.09 -1.21 11.05
CA LYS A 117 -30.20 -1.00 12.01
C LYS A 117 -30.12 -1.94 13.21
N ARG A 118 -29.64 -3.18 13.00
CA ARG A 118 -29.41 -4.20 14.04
C ARG A 118 -28.04 -4.10 14.75
N PHE A 119 -27.10 -3.27 14.28
CA PHE A 119 -25.83 -3.04 14.98
C PHE A 119 -26.02 -1.86 15.94
N SER A 120 -26.15 -2.13 17.25
CA SER A 120 -26.31 -1.10 18.30
C SER A 120 -25.46 0.16 18.07
N LYS A 121 -26.01 1.34 18.40
CA LYS A 121 -25.35 2.65 18.18
C LYS A 121 -23.94 2.76 18.82
N SER A 122 -23.60 2.03 19.89
CA SER A 122 -22.31 2.20 20.63
C SER A 122 -21.07 1.64 19.89
N LYS A 123 -20.98 0.33 19.65
CA LYS A 123 -19.75 -0.28 19.08
C LYS A 123 -19.40 0.19 17.67
N THR A 124 -20.41 0.51 16.85
CA THR A 124 -20.19 1.03 15.49
C THR A 124 -19.74 2.49 15.54
N TYR A 125 -20.24 3.27 16.51
CA TYR A 125 -19.79 4.63 16.76
C TYR A 125 -18.31 4.68 17.15
N ASP A 126 -17.84 3.75 17.98
CA ASP A 126 -16.42 3.69 18.38
C ASP A 126 -15.49 3.40 17.21
N LEU A 127 -15.85 2.48 16.31
CA LEU A 127 -15.10 2.21 15.07
C LEU A 127 -15.07 3.45 14.16
N PHE A 128 -16.18 4.16 14.03
CA PHE A 128 -16.22 5.41 13.27
C PHE A 128 -15.44 6.54 13.95
N LYS A 129 -15.43 6.59 15.28
CA LYS A 129 -14.64 7.54 16.08
C LYS A 129 -13.15 7.27 15.91
N GLN A 130 -12.71 6.01 16.00
CA GLN A 130 -11.34 5.59 15.70
C GLN A 130 -10.96 5.95 14.27
N LEU A 131 -11.81 5.64 13.28
CA LEU A 131 -11.55 6.00 11.88
C LEU A 131 -11.40 7.52 11.72
N ARG A 132 -12.27 8.31 12.35
CA ARG A 132 -12.18 9.79 12.34
C ARG A 132 -10.90 10.30 13.02
N ASN A 133 -10.48 9.70 14.13
CA ASN A 133 -9.28 10.08 14.87
C ASN A 133 -8.00 9.69 14.11
N ASN A 134 -7.94 8.52 13.50
CA ASN A 134 -6.80 8.10 12.66
C ASN A 134 -6.65 9.02 11.45
N VAL A 135 -7.78 9.42 10.85
CA VAL A 135 -7.78 10.41 9.77
C VAL A 135 -7.32 11.78 10.25
N ARG A 136 -7.59 12.14 11.52
CA ARG A 136 -7.01 13.35 12.14
C ARG A 136 -5.51 13.27 12.33
N SER A 137 -4.97 12.11 12.74
CA SER A 137 -3.52 11.90 12.90
C SER A 137 -2.76 12.06 11.58
N TYR A 138 -3.37 11.67 10.46
CA TYR A 138 -2.85 11.89 9.10
C TYR A 138 -2.72 13.37 8.69
N TYR A 139 -3.32 14.31 9.44
CA TYR A 139 -3.19 15.75 9.17
C TYR A 139 -1.95 16.38 9.79
N TRP A 140 -1.21 15.66 10.65
CA TRP A 140 -0.01 16.18 11.34
C TRP A 140 1.28 16.03 10.54
N VAL A 141 1.16 15.52 9.32
CA VAL A 141 2.28 15.41 8.40
C VAL A 141 2.71 16.80 8.00
N LYS A 142 3.91 17.20 8.44
CA LYS A 142 4.49 18.47 8.04
C LYS A 142 4.49 18.57 6.51
N PRO A 143 4.19 19.76 5.95
CA PRO A 143 4.37 20.01 4.53
C PRO A 143 5.81 19.66 4.09
N MET A 144 5.99 19.38 2.80
CA MET A 144 7.30 19.04 2.23
C MET A 144 8.39 20.01 2.71
N ASP A 145 9.56 19.48 3.04
CA ASP A 145 10.69 20.27 3.51
C ASP A 145 11.22 21.22 2.41
N LYS A 146 12.13 22.13 2.79
CA LYS A 146 12.70 23.12 1.85
C LYS A 146 13.41 22.47 0.66
N ASP A 147 14.06 21.32 0.86
CA ASP A 147 14.74 20.58 -0.21
C ASP A 147 13.70 20.01 -1.20
N GLN A 148 12.64 19.41 -0.70
CA GLN A 148 11.54 18.92 -1.52
C GLN A 148 10.84 20.04 -2.32
N GLN A 149 10.76 21.26 -1.77
CA GLN A 149 10.22 22.42 -2.48
C GLN A 149 11.12 22.88 -3.63
N SER A 150 12.45 22.94 -3.45
CA SER A 150 13.36 23.34 -4.53
C SER A 150 13.35 22.33 -5.69
N ASN A 151 13.27 21.03 -5.39
CA ASN A 151 13.27 19.96 -6.39
C ASN A 151 11.99 19.87 -7.24
N ILE A 152 10.88 20.38 -6.72
CA ILE A 152 9.61 20.42 -7.44
C ILE A 152 9.72 21.24 -8.73
N SER A 153 10.55 22.29 -8.76
CA SER A 153 10.71 23.17 -9.92
C SER A 153 11.16 22.43 -11.19
N ASN A 154 11.96 21.37 -11.04
CA ASN A 154 12.50 20.55 -12.13
C ASN A 154 11.77 19.21 -12.30
N THR A 155 10.59 19.08 -11.72
CA THR A 155 9.76 17.87 -11.79
C THR A 155 8.51 18.17 -12.62
N GLU A 156 8.18 17.30 -13.57
CA GLU A 156 6.86 17.25 -14.20
C GLU A 156 6.05 16.10 -13.62
N LYS A 157 4.74 16.29 -13.58
CA LYS A 157 3.74 15.30 -13.22
C LYS A 157 2.79 15.09 -14.39
N ARG A 158 2.62 13.84 -14.84
CA ARG A 158 1.65 13.44 -15.86
C ARG A 158 0.58 12.55 -15.24
N THR A 159 -0.69 12.83 -15.49
CA THR A 159 -1.80 11.91 -15.13
C THR A 159 -2.13 11.06 -16.33
N VAL A 160 -2.04 9.73 -16.20
CA VAL A 160 -2.30 8.79 -17.28
C VAL A 160 -3.55 7.97 -16.97
N ILE A 161 -4.45 7.86 -17.96
CA ILE A 161 -5.65 7.02 -17.88
C ILE A 161 -5.67 6.06 -19.07
N LEU A 162 -5.55 4.77 -18.78
CA LEU A 162 -5.67 3.69 -19.76
C LEU A 162 -7.04 3.04 -19.63
N GLU A 163 -7.77 2.92 -20.73
CA GLU A 163 -9.01 2.13 -20.79
C GLU A 163 -8.76 0.77 -21.41
N TYR A 164 -9.42 -0.26 -20.89
CA TYR A 164 -9.29 -1.62 -21.39
C TYR A 164 -10.64 -2.34 -21.33
N LYS A 165 -10.87 -3.27 -22.26
CA LYS A 165 -12.07 -4.12 -22.24
C LYS A 165 -12.03 -5.03 -21.02
N THR A 166 -13.12 -5.08 -20.27
CA THR A 166 -13.29 -5.98 -19.14
C THR A 166 -14.67 -6.59 -19.16
N VAL A 167 -14.89 -7.57 -18.29
CA VAL A 167 -16.22 -8.05 -17.96
C VAL A 167 -16.62 -7.43 -16.63
N ASN A 168 -17.86 -6.97 -16.53
CA ASN A 168 -18.57 -6.57 -15.32
C ASN A 168 -19.40 -7.74 -14.81
N ILE A 169 -19.64 -7.78 -13.50
CA ILE A 169 -20.55 -8.77 -12.91
C ILE A 169 -21.69 -7.98 -12.30
N VAL A 170 -22.89 -8.17 -12.84
CA VAL A 170 -24.12 -7.54 -12.36
C VAL A 170 -25.10 -8.68 -12.09
N ASN A 171 -25.51 -8.86 -10.83
CA ASN A 171 -26.38 -9.96 -10.40
C ASN A 171 -25.87 -11.34 -10.89
N ASP A 172 -24.56 -11.59 -10.72
CA ASP A 172 -23.88 -12.82 -11.13
C ASP A 172 -23.90 -13.13 -12.63
N LYS A 173 -24.30 -12.16 -13.47
CA LYS A 173 -24.18 -12.21 -14.92
C LYS A 173 -22.99 -11.39 -15.40
N GLU A 174 -22.22 -11.97 -16.32
CA GLU A 174 -21.11 -11.32 -17.00
C GLU A 174 -21.63 -10.38 -18.09
N THR A 175 -21.24 -9.11 -18.04
CA THR A 175 -21.58 -8.12 -19.06
C THR A 175 -20.34 -7.40 -19.56
N PRO A 176 -20.24 -7.01 -20.83
CA PRO A 176 -19.13 -6.20 -21.31
C PRO A 176 -18.99 -4.91 -20.50
N GLY A 177 -17.75 -4.52 -20.22
CA GLY A 177 -17.43 -3.34 -19.42
C GLY A 177 -16.14 -2.68 -19.86
N ILE A 178 -15.93 -1.46 -19.37
CA ILE A 178 -14.70 -0.70 -19.59
C ILE A 178 -14.00 -0.52 -18.25
N GLY A 179 -12.81 -1.12 -18.12
CA GLY A 179 -11.92 -0.94 -17.00
C GLY A 179 -11.04 0.29 -17.20
N LYS A 180 -10.58 0.89 -16.09
CA LYS A 180 -9.68 2.04 -16.10
C LYS A 180 -8.46 1.77 -15.23
N THR A 181 -7.27 1.97 -15.79
CA THR A 181 -6.01 2.05 -15.04
C THR A 181 -5.61 3.50 -14.97
N LYS A 182 -5.49 4.04 -13.76
CA LYS A 182 -5.11 5.42 -13.56
C LYS A 182 -3.88 5.51 -12.68
N PHE A 183 -2.88 6.27 -13.13
CA PHE A 183 -1.65 6.48 -12.40
C PHE A 183 -1.07 7.86 -12.70
N TYR A 184 -0.08 8.23 -11.91
CA TYR A 184 0.60 9.52 -11.98
C TYR A 184 2.08 9.29 -12.18
N VAL A 185 2.62 9.79 -13.28
CA VAL A 185 4.05 9.73 -13.60
C VAL A 185 4.71 11.01 -13.11
N TYR A 186 5.86 10.86 -12.47
CA TYR A 186 6.75 11.94 -12.06
C TYR A 186 8.11 11.69 -12.70
N GLN A 187 8.64 12.71 -13.36
CA GLN A 187 9.96 12.64 -14.00
C GLN A 187 10.64 14.01 -13.94
N SER A 188 11.97 14.04 -14.04
CA SER A 188 12.66 15.32 -14.16
C SER A 188 12.52 15.85 -15.59
N THR A 189 12.32 17.15 -15.71
CA THR A 189 12.36 17.84 -17.01
C THR A 189 13.75 17.79 -17.66
N LYS A 190 14.81 17.57 -16.86
CA LYS A 190 16.21 17.50 -17.32
C LYS A 190 16.58 16.22 -18.06
N TRP A 191 15.79 15.15 -17.91
CA TRP A 191 16.13 13.82 -18.44
C TRP A 191 15.14 13.32 -19.48
N LYS A 192 14.43 14.23 -20.13
CA LYS A 192 13.48 13.87 -21.20
C LYS A 192 14.23 13.12 -22.31
N GLY A 193 13.72 11.94 -22.68
CA GLY A 193 14.32 11.08 -23.70
C GLY A 193 15.45 10.17 -23.20
N GLN A 194 15.87 10.28 -21.93
CA GLN A 194 16.87 9.37 -21.36
C GLN A 194 16.18 8.19 -20.67
N LYS A 195 16.69 6.96 -20.92
CA LYS A 195 16.24 5.78 -20.21
C LYS A 195 16.62 5.88 -18.73
N ARG A 196 15.64 5.76 -17.85
CA ARG A 196 15.84 5.80 -16.41
C ARG A 196 15.15 4.60 -15.73
N PRO A 197 15.65 4.17 -14.57
CA PRO A 197 14.94 3.17 -13.76
C PRO A 197 13.55 3.67 -13.37
N LEU A 198 12.59 2.76 -13.31
CA LEU A 198 11.21 3.04 -12.91
C LEU A 198 11.00 2.59 -11.45
N LEU A 199 10.51 3.48 -10.61
CA LEU A 199 9.97 3.13 -9.30
C LEU A 199 8.45 3.28 -9.28
N ILE A 200 7.75 2.20 -8.95
CA ILE A 200 6.30 2.19 -8.81
C ILE A 200 5.97 2.35 -7.33
N ILE A 201 5.12 3.32 -6.97
CA ILE A 201 4.62 3.52 -5.62
C ILE A 201 3.17 3.05 -5.53
N MET A 202 2.94 2.10 -4.63
CA MET A 202 1.62 1.58 -4.28
C MET A 202 1.09 2.31 -3.03
N PRO A 203 -0.01 3.07 -3.14
CA PRO A 203 -0.51 3.88 -2.04
C PRO A 203 -1.18 3.05 -0.94
N PRO A 204 -1.34 3.62 0.28
CA PRO A 204 -2.03 2.99 1.39
C PRO A 204 -3.56 2.91 1.17
N VAL A 205 -4.27 2.31 2.14
CA VAL A 205 -5.74 2.12 2.12
C VAL A 205 -6.55 3.43 1.94
N TYR A 206 -5.95 4.57 2.29
CA TYR A 206 -6.59 5.87 2.14
C TYR A 206 -6.42 6.48 0.74
N GLY A 207 -5.72 5.78 -0.16
CA GLY A 207 -5.33 6.26 -1.47
C GLY A 207 -4.04 7.10 -1.43
N ILE A 208 -3.76 7.79 -2.53
CA ILE A 208 -2.54 8.60 -2.69
C ILE A 208 -2.53 9.72 -1.67
N SER A 209 -1.51 9.71 -0.83
CA SER A 209 -1.26 10.66 0.25
C SER A 209 -0.16 11.66 -0.14
N PRO A 210 -0.01 12.77 0.61
CA PRO A 210 1.12 13.68 0.42
C PRO A 210 2.48 13.00 0.59
N PHE A 211 2.54 11.90 1.35
CA PHE A 211 3.76 11.12 1.50
C PHE A 211 4.17 10.46 0.19
N ASP A 212 3.22 9.82 -0.51
CA ASP A 212 3.49 9.16 -1.78
C ASP A 212 4.01 10.17 -2.81
N ILE A 213 3.42 11.37 -2.82
CA ILE A 213 3.85 12.48 -3.70
C ILE A 213 5.25 12.97 -3.32
N GLY A 214 5.51 13.20 -2.03
CA GLY A 214 6.82 13.63 -1.56
C GLY A 214 7.92 12.60 -1.81
N MET A 215 7.60 11.31 -1.71
CA MET A 215 8.48 10.20 -2.11
C MET A 215 8.75 10.22 -3.61
N ALA A 216 7.71 10.41 -4.43
CA ALA A 216 7.88 10.48 -5.88
C ALA A 216 8.80 11.63 -6.30
N VAL A 217 8.59 12.84 -5.78
CA VAL A 217 9.48 13.98 -6.07
C VAL A 217 10.92 13.71 -5.62
N ARG A 218 11.10 13.11 -4.44
CA ARG A 218 12.45 12.78 -3.94
C ARG A 218 13.13 11.73 -4.82
N TYR A 219 12.44 10.68 -5.22
CA TYR A 219 13.02 9.67 -6.11
C TYR A 219 13.27 10.22 -7.52
N VAL A 220 12.45 11.15 -8.00
CA VAL A 220 12.81 11.90 -9.20
C VAL A 220 14.18 12.55 -9.01
N LYS A 221 14.45 13.27 -7.92
CA LYS A 221 15.79 13.85 -7.66
C LYS A 221 16.93 12.80 -7.69
N HIS A 222 16.64 11.55 -7.34
CA HIS A 222 17.61 10.45 -7.36
C HIS A 222 17.73 9.72 -8.70
N GLY A 223 17.24 10.31 -9.80
CA GLY A 223 17.43 9.77 -11.14
C GLY A 223 16.37 8.75 -11.57
N TYR A 224 15.30 8.59 -10.80
CA TYR A 224 14.21 7.67 -11.11
C TYR A 224 13.11 8.35 -11.92
N ARG A 225 12.46 7.58 -12.80
CA ARG A 225 11.07 7.84 -13.17
C ARG A 225 10.19 7.20 -12.12
N VAL A 226 9.15 7.89 -11.69
CA VAL A 226 8.28 7.38 -10.62
C VAL A 226 6.84 7.33 -11.10
N ALA A 227 6.15 6.23 -10.84
CA ALA A 227 4.72 6.11 -11.11
C ALA A 227 3.95 5.78 -9.83
N ILE A 228 2.92 6.54 -9.50
CA ILE A 228 2.02 6.25 -8.37
C ILE A 228 0.72 5.68 -8.92
N LEU A 229 0.40 4.42 -8.60
CA LEU A 229 -0.82 3.76 -9.06
C LEU A 229 -2.05 4.15 -8.22
N GLU A 230 -3.18 4.53 -8.84
CA GLU A 230 -4.41 4.83 -8.10
C GLU A 230 -5.22 3.56 -7.81
N LEU A 231 -5.07 3.01 -6.60
CA LEU A 231 -5.77 1.79 -6.16
C LEU A 231 -7.24 1.98 -5.73
N GLY A 232 -7.75 3.22 -5.77
CA GLY A 232 -9.12 3.53 -5.33
C GLY A 232 -9.35 3.58 -3.81
N GLY A 233 -8.32 3.33 -2.99
CA GLY A 233 -8.34 3.49 -1.53
C GLY A 233 -9.36 2.57 -0.85
N PHE A 234 -10.27 3.13 -0.05
CA PHE A 234 -11.33 2.39 0.66
C PHE A 234 -12.20 1.50 -0.24
N LYS A 235 -12.22 1.75 -1.56
CA LYS A 235 -12.95 0.90 -2.52
C LYS A 235 -12.36 -0.51 -2.62
N PHE A 236 -11.09 -0.72 -2.25
CA PHE A 236 -10.43 -2.01 -2.31
C PHE A 236 -10.98 -3.00 -1.26
N ILE A 237 -11.28 -2.50 -0.05
CA ILE A 237 -11.87 -3.27 1.07
C ILE A 237 -13.17 -2.64 1.56
N SER A 238 -14.05 -2.32 0.61
CA SER A 238 -15.35 -1.73 0.96
C SER A 238 -16.23 -2.78 1.66
N PRO A 239 -16.84 -2.49 2.83
CA PRO A 239 -17.73 -3.43 3.51
C PRO A 239 -18.94 -3.82 2.66
N PHE A 240 -19.23 -3.09 1.58
CA PHE A 240 -20.32 -3.38 0.65
C PHE A 240 -19.92 -4.31 -0.51
N GLN A 241 -18.64 -4.67 -0.61
CA GLN A 241 -18.18 -5.66 -1.59
C GLN A 241 -18.18 -7.05 -0.95
N HIS A 242 -18.86 -7.98 -1.62
CA HIS A 242 -18.89 -9.38 -1.22
C HIS A 242 -17.48 -9.97 -1.20
N THR A 243 -17.22 -10.89 -0.27
CA THR A 243 -15.93 -11.57 -0.12
C THR A 243 -15.43 -12.22 -1.41
N ARG A 244 -16.33 -12.85 -2.18
CA ARG A 244 -16.04 -13.44 -3.51
C ARG A 244 -15.42 -12.47 -4.53
N HIS A 245 -15.61 -11.15 -4.37
CA HIS A 245 -15.05 -10.16 -5.28
C HIS A 245 -13.56 -9.88 -5.04
N ILE A 246 -13.02 -10.23 -3.86
CA ILE A 246 -11.62 -9.99 -3.51
C ILE A 246 -10.66 -10.60 -4.53
N LYS A 247 -10.92 -11.84 -4.97
CA LYS A 247 -10.11 -12.52 -6.00
C LYS A 247 -10.01 -11.69 -7.26
N ARG A 248 -11.16 -11.24 -7.79
CA ARG A 248 -11.24 -10.44 -9.02
C ARG A 248 -10.56 -9.09 -8.86
N VAL A 249 -10.79 -8.39 -7.75
CA VAL A 249 -10.15 -7.09 -7.46
C VAL A 249 -8.63 -7.26 -7.38
N THR A 250 -8.14 -8.33 -6.75
CA THR A 250 -6.72 -8.65 -6.64
C THR A 250 -6.09 -8.88 -8.03
N VAL A 251 -6.68 -9.78 -8.85
CA VAL A 251 -6.20 -10.05 -10.22
C VAL A 251 -6.23 -8.77 -11.07
N THR A 252 -7.32 -8.02 -10.99
CA THR A 252 -7.47 -6.75 -11.73
C THR A 252 -6.38 -5.75 -11.33
N THR A 253 -6.05 -5.67 -10.03
CA THR A 253 -4.99 -4.78 -9.50
C THR A 253 -3.62 -5.19 -10.02
N MET A 254 -3.32 -6.49 -10.10
CA MET A 254 -2.08 -6.97 -10.73
C MET A 254 -2.03 -6.59 -12.21
N GLY A 255 -3.16 -6.67 -12.91
CA GLY A 255 -3.30 -6.16 -14.27
C GLY A 255 -3.04 -4.66 -14.38
N HIS A 256 -3.47 -3.85 -13.40
CA HIS A 256 -3.20 -2.41 -13.34
C HIS A 256 -1.71 -2.12 -13.24
N VAL A 257 -0.99 -2.87 -12.40
CA VAL A 257 0.48 -2.75 -12.31
C VAL A 257 1.14 -3.14 -13.63
N HIS A 258 0.73 -4.25 -14.25
CA HIS A 258 1.30 -4.67 -15.53
C HIS A 258 1.04 -3.67 -16.66
N ARG A 259 -0.19 -3.16 -16.79
CA ARG A 259 -0.52 -2.15 -17.82
C ARG A 259 0.21 -0.82 -17.62
N LEU A 260 0.46 -0.44 -16.37
CA LEU A 260 1.34 0.69 -16.05
C LEU A 260 2.76 0.43 -16.56
N ILE A 261 3.35 -0.73 -16.26
CA ILE A 261 4.69 -1.11 -16.71
C ILE A 261 4.77 -1.13 -18.24
N ASP A 262 3.79 -1.75 -18.90
CA ASP A 262 3.71 -1.83 -20.36
C ASP A 262 3.64 -0.43 -21.00
N TYR A 263 2.78 0.46 -20.47
CA TYR A 263 2.73 1.86 -20.92
C TYR A 263 4.07 2.57 -20.73
N MET A 264 4.64 2.50 -19.53
CA MET A 264 5.88 3.21 -19.18
C MET A 264 7.08 2.71 -20.00
N THR A 265 7.11 1.42 -20.33
CA THR A 265 8.17 0.83 -21.16
C THR A 265 8.00 1.22 -22.63
N LYS A 266 6.77 1.31 -23.14
CA LYS A 266 6.47 1.73 -24.51
C LYS A 266 6.76 3.20 -24.79
N GLU A 267 6.73 4.07 -23.77
CA GLU A 267 7.18 5.46 -23.92
C GLU A 267 8.69 5.58 -24.22
N GLY A 268 9.46 4.49 -24.05
CA GLY A 268 10.86 4.38 -24.49
C GLY A 268 11.90 4.96 -23.52
N ASP A 269 11.45 5.65 -22.46
CA ASP A 269 12.29 6.34 -21.48
C ASP A 269 12.43 5.59 -20.13
N VAL A 270 11.95 4.34 -20.07
CA VAL A 270 12.18 3.41 -18.94
C VAL A 270 13.13 2.30 -19.35
N ASP A 271 14.11 2.03 -18.48
CA ASP A 271 14.90 0.79 -18.56
C ASP A 271 14.09 -0.39 -18.00
N LYS A 272 13.63 -1.28 -18.89
CA LYS A 272 12.84 -2.47 -18.54
C LYS A 272 13.53 -3.45 -17.60
N ASN A 273 14.86 -3.36 -17.47
CA ASN A 273 15.65 -4.19 -16.56
C ASN A 273 15.83 -3.54 -15.18
N LYS A 274 15.32 -2.33 -14.98
CA LYS A 274 15.48 -1.56 -13.74
C LYS A 274 14.14 -1.03 -13.24
N ILE A 275 13.20 -1.95 -12.99
CA ILE A 275 11.86 -1.63 -12.46
C ILE A 275 11.77 -2.08 -11.01
N GLY A 276 11.61 -1.13 -10.09
CA GLY A 276 11.34 -1.37 -8.68
C GLY A 276 9.90 -1.07 -8.31
N ILE A 277 9.41 -1.68 -7.23
CA ILE A 277 8.12 -1.37 -6.63
C ILE A 277 8.26 -1.12 -5.13
N PHE A 278 7.49 -0.15 -4.64
CA PHE A 278 7.50 0.29 -3.26
C PHE A 278 6.08 0.47 -2.73
N GLY A 279 5.84 0.17 -1.45
CA GLY A 279 4.54 0.45 -0.82
C GLY A 279 4.53 0.38 0.70
N PHE A 280 3.57 1.08 1.30
CA PHE A 280 3.28 1.07 2.74
C PHE A 280 1.94 0.42 3.04
N SER A 281 1.82 -0.34 4.14
CA SER A 281 0.53 -0.88 4.61
C SER A 281 -0.17 -1.68 3.49
N LEU A 282 -1.41 -1.36 3.11
CA LEU A 282 -2.09 -1.95 1.94
C LEU A 282 -1.25 -1.87 0.66
N GLY A 283 -0.54 -0.76 0.46
CA GLY A 283 0.39 -0.60 -0.65
C GLY A 283 1.53 -1.61 -0.59
N GLY A 284 2.05 -1.91 0.62
CA GLY A 284 3.06 -2.94 0.84
C GLY A 284 2.54 -4.36 0.59
N LEU A 285 1.30 -4.66 1.01
CA LEU A 285 0.62 -5.91 0.68
C LEU A 285 0.55 -6.08 -0.85
N MET A 286 -0.03 -5.11 -1.55
CA MET A 286 -0.20 -5.20 -3.01
C MET A 286 1.13 -5.14 -3.77
N ALA A 287 2.11 -4.37 -3.30
CA ALA A 287 3.46 -4.33 -3.88
C ALA A 287 4.16 -5.67 -3.76
N SER A 288 4.07 -6.33 -2.59
CA SER A 288 4.66 -7.66 -2.39
C SER A 288 4.03 -8.70 -3.32
N LEU A 289 2.70 -8.69 -3.48
CA LEU A 289 2.03 -9.60 -4.41
C LEU A 289 2.46 -9.31 -5.85
N ALA A 290 2.39 -8.04 -6.28
CA ALA A 290 2.80 -7.64 -7.63
C ALA A 290 4.25 -8.03 -7.92
N PHE A 291 5.16 -7.79 -6.98
CA PHE A 291 6.54 -8.23 -7.08
C PHE A 291 6.64 -9.73 -7.26
N THR A 292 5.94 -10.54 -6.45
CA THR A 292 6.07 -12.01 -6.57
C THR A 292 5.58 -12.53 -7.93
N VAL A 293 4.47 -12.00 -8.46
CA VAL A 293 3.81 -12.57 -9.65
C VAL A 293 4.17 -11.89 -10.98
N ASN A 294 4.74 -10.69 -10.98
CA ASN A 294 5.12 -9.98 -12.21
C ASN A 294 6.65 -9.93 -12.37
N LYS A 295 7.20 -10.73 -13.30
CA LYS A 295 8.64 -10.89 -13.53
C LYS A 295 9.36 -9.62 -14.02
N ASP A 296 8.62 -8.63 -14.49
CA ASP A 296 9.20 -7.37 -14.97
C ASP A 296 9.68 -6.51 -13.81
N ILE A 297 9.11 -6.70 -12.61
CA ILE A 297 9.56 -6.04 -11.39
C ILE A 297 10.78 -6.77 -10.83
N LYS A 298 11.88 -6.02 -10.66
CA LYS A 298 13.21 -6.52 -10.31
C LYS A 298 13.62 -6.29 -8.86
N ALA A 299 12.98 -5.33 -8.19
CA ALA A 299 13.24 -5.08 -6.77
C ALA A 299 11.96 -4.66 -6.04
N LEU A 300 11.81 -5.12 -4.81
CA LEU A 300 10.72 -4.75 -3.90
C LEU A 300 11.30 -4.06 -2.68
N SER A 301 10.76 -2.91 -2.32
CA SER A 301 10.86 -2.41 -0.95
C SER A 301 9.47 -2.23 -0.37
N LEU A 302 9.30 -2.43 0.93
CA LEU A 302 8.06 -2.08 1.61
C LEU A 302 8.31 -1.67 3.05
N ALA A 303 7.31 -1.01 3.62
CA ALA A 303 7.28 -0.69 5.04
C ALA A 303 5.90 -1.03 5.62
N VAL A 304 5.90 -1.77 6.72
CA VAL A 304 4.73 -2.28 7.44
C VAL A 304 3.68 -2.93 6.53
N GLY A 305 4.15 -3.58 5.46
CA GLY A 305 3.36 -4.53 4.69
C GLY A 305 3.40 -5.92 5.33
N GLY A 306 2.72 -6.90 4.75
CA GLY A 306 2.69 -8.26 5.27
C GLY A 306 2.12 -9.23 4.23
N GLY A 307 2.18 -10.52 4.55
CA GLY A 307 1.60 -11.60 3.75
C GLY A 307 0.49 -12.31 4.52
N ASN A 308 -0.05 -13.40 3.98
CA ASN A 308 -1.18 -14.09 4.59
C ASN A 308 -2.41 -13.15 4.72
N PHE A 309 -2.86 -12.61 3.60
CA PHE A 309 -3.91 -11.60 3.50
C PHE A 309 -5.22 -12.05 4.16
N ALA A 310 -5.53 -13.36 4.07
CA ALA A 310 -6.69 -13.93 4.74
C ALA A 310 -6.61 -13.78 6.25
N GLU A 311 -5.43 -14.05 6.83
CA GLU A 311 -5.15 -13.83 8.24
C GLU A 311 -5.26 -12.33 8.58
N ILE A 312 -4.63 -11.45 7.78
CA ILE A 312 -4.67 -10.00 8.02
C ILE A 312 -6.13 -9.51 8.10
N LEU A 313 -7.00 -9.85 7.15
CA LEU A 313 -8.41 -9.41 7.22
C LEU A 313 -9.18 -10.06 8.38
N THR A 314 -8.77 -11.24 8.81
CA THR A 314 -9.37 -11.94 9.94
C THR A 314 -8.98 -11.30 11.29
N ASN A 315 -7.75 -10.81 11.42
CA ASN A 315 -7.17 -10.40 12.71
C ASN A 315 -6.82 -8.92 12.85
N SER A 316 -6.77 -8.17 11.76
CA SER A 316 -6.44 -6.74 11.80
C SER A 316 -7.40 -5.98 12.74
N LYS A 317 -6.78 -5.11 13.57
CA LYS A 317 -7.46 -4.10 14.38
C LYS A 317 -7.62 -2.77 13.63
N GLN A 318 -7.14 -2.67 12.38
CA GLN A 318 -7.37 -1.48 11.57
C GLN A 318 -8.87 -1.31 11.35
N ALA A 319 -9.40 -0.13 11.66
CA ALA A 319 -10.83 0.13 11.68
C ALA A 319 -11.55 -0.28 10.38
N VAL A 320 -10.91 -0.12 9.22
CA VAL A 320 -11.49 -0.50 7.92
C VAL A 320 -11.61 -2.02 7.78
N ALA A 321 -10.55 -2.76 8.10
CA ALA A 321 -10.56 -4.22 8.05
C ALA A 321 -11.52 -4.83 9.09
N ALA A 322 -11.52 -4.29 10.32
CA ALA A 322 -12.44 -4.71 11.37
C ALA A 322 -13.90 -4.47 10.97
N LEU A 323 -14.19 -3.32 10.35
CA LEU A 323 -15.53 -3.01 9.84
C LEU A 323 -15.93 -3.93 8.68
N TYR A 324 -15.02 -4.17 7.73
CA TYR A 324 -15.22 -5.12 6.63
C TYR A 324 -15.58 -6.50 7.15
N ARG A 325 -14.75 -7.07 8.04
CA ARG A 325 -14.97 -8.38 8.67
C ARG A 325 -16.33 -8.44 9.36
N LYS A 326 -16.63 -7.49 10.25
CA LYS A 326 -17.89 -7.47 11.02
C LYS A 326 -19.12 -7.41 10.10
N TYR A 327 -19.07 -6.58 9.07
CA TYR A 327 -20.18 -6.42 8.14
C TYR A 327 -20.37 -7.67 7.26
N ARG A 328 -19.28 -8.19 6.69
CA ARG A 328 -19.29 -9.38 5.83
C ARG A 328 -19.71 -10.64 6.56
N MET A 329 -19.20 -10.87 7.78
CA MET A 329 -19.62 -12.01 8.58
C MET A 329 -21.12 -12.03 8.81
N LYS A 330 -21.73 -10.87 9.04
CA LYS A 330 -23.18 -10.77 9.26
C LYS A 330 -23.99 -10.91 7.98
N GLU A 331 -23.61 -10.24 6.90
CA GLU A 331 -24.33 -10.28 5.62
C GLU A 331 -24.24 -11.66 4.95
N GLU A 332 -23.10 -12.32 5.08
CA GLU A 332 -22.83 -13.62 4.44
C GLU A 332 -23.07 -14.79 5.40
N ASN A 333 -23.71 -14.53 6.55
CA ASN A 333 -24.10 -15.51 7.57
C ASN A 333 -22.94 -16.39 8.08
N ILE A 334 -21.74 -15.80 8.18
CA ILE A 334 -20.53 -16.45 8.68
C ILE A 334 -20.47 -16.29 10.20
N LYS A 335 -20.62 -17.40 10.91
CA LYS A 335 -20.83 -17.41 12.37
C LYS A 335 -19.53 -17.23 13.17
N THR A 336 -18.44 -17.81 12.70
CA THR A 336 -17.17 -17.87 13.44
C THR A 336 -16.05 -17.15 12.69
N LYS A 337 -15.01 -16.76 13.44
CA LYS A 337 -13.83 -16.12 12.86
C LYS A 337 -13.00 -17.12 12.04
N GLU A 338 -13.05 -18.39 12.44
CA GLU A 338 -12.43 -19.52 11.79
C GLU A 338 -13.08 -19.78 10.42
N ASP A 339 -14.40 -19.73 10.32
CA ASP A 339 -15.10 -19.84 9.04
C ASP A 339 -14.86 -18.62 8.16
N TYR A 340 -14.81 -17.42 8.76
CA TYR A 340 -14.43 -16.21 8.03
C TYR A 340 -13.03 -16.33 7.43
N PHE A 341 -12.07 -16.87 8.18
CA PHE A 341 -10.73 -17.13 7.69
C PHE A 341 -10.73 -18.09 6.49
N LYS A 342 -11.48 -19.20 6.53
CA LYS A 342 -11.60 -20.13 5.40
C LYS A 342 -12.15 -19.42 4.16
N VAL A 343 -13.23 -18.66 4.30
CA VAL A 343 -13.81 -17.85 3.21
C VAL A 343 -12.76 -16.87 2.65
N MET A 344 -11.95 -16.24 3.52
CA MET A 344 -10.87 -15.35 3.10
C MET A 344 -9.72 -16.09 2.43
N GLN A 345 -9.38 -17.32 2.83
CA GLN A 345 -8.36 -18.11 2.14
C GLN A 345 -8.76 -18.42 0.71
N ASP A 346 -10.03 -18.78 0.48
CA ASP A 346 -10.56 -19.04 -0.86
C ASP A 346 -10.60 -17.76 -1.70
N ALA A 347 -11.03 -16.65 -1.07
CA ALA A 347 -11.09 -15.34 -1.72
C ALA A 347 -9.70 -14.79 -2.09
N PHE A 348 -8.69 -14.97 -1.23
CA PHE A 348 -7.29 -14.62 -1.47
C PHE A 348 -6.52 -15.77 -2.11
N SER A 349 -6.99 -16.19 -3.27
CA SER A 349 -6.31 -17.23 -4.04
C SER A 349 -4.93 -16.80 -4.58
N PHE A 350 -4.60 -15.50 -4.45
CA PHE A 350 -3.28 -14.92 -4.70
C PHE A 350 -2.77 -14.27 -3.41
N ASP A 351 -1.72 -14.83 -2.83
CA ASP A 351 -1.07 -14.33 -1.61
C ASP A 351 0.45 -14.36 -1.80
N PRO A 352 1.18 -13.26 -1.53
CA PRO A 352 2.62 -13.18 -1.79
C PRO A 352 3.40 -14.32 -1.13
N ILE A 353 2.98 -14.83 0.03
CA ILE A 353 3.75 -15.89 0.72
C ILE A 353 3.75 -17.21 -0.05
N ARG A 354 2.75 -17.43 -0.91
CA ARG A 354 2.65 -18.63 -1.75
C ARG A 354 3.52 -18.55 -3.00
N PHE A 355 3.93 -17.33 -3.41
CA PHE A 355 4.71 -17.06 -4.62
C PHE A 355 6.12 -16.50 -4.34
N ALA A 356 6.45 -16.20 -3.07
CA ALA A 356 7.74 -15.61 -2.69
C ALA A 356 8.95 -16.44 -3.14
N HIS A 357 8.81 -17.77 -3.19
CA HIS A 357 9.84 -18.70 -3.68
C HIS A 357 10.23 -18.50 -5.16
N LEU A 358 9.48 -17.69 -5.92
CA LEU A 358 9.80 -17.31 -7.29
C LEU A 358 10.79 -16.14 -7.37
N ARG A 359 11.25 -15.65 -6.21
CA ARG A 359 12.08 -14.43 -6.09
C ARG A 359 13.30 -14.70 -5.24
N ASP A 360 14.36 -13.96 -5.57
CA ASP A 360 15.61 -13.99 -4.82
C ASP A 360 15.45 -13.12 -3.56
N PRO A 361 15.84 -13.60 -2.36
CA PRO A 361 15.85 -12.80 -1.14
C PRO A 361 16.61 -11.48 -1.29
N LYS A 362 17.64 -11.42 -2.14
CA LYS A 362 18.43 -10.20 -2.34
C LYS A 362 17.62 -9.08 -3.02
N ASP A 363 16.55 -9.41 -3.71
CA ASP A 363 15.72 -8.47 -4.47
C ASP A 363 14.63 -7.81 -3.62
N VAL A 364 14.63 -8.04 -2.30
CA VAL A 364 13.69 -7.41 -1.38
C VAL A 364 14.40 -6.57 -0.32
N TYR A 365 13.75 -5.51 0.16
CA TYR A 365 14.10 -4.79 1.38
C TYR A 365 12.85 -4.52 2.20
N LEU A 366 12.75 -5.15 3.38
CA LEU A 366 11.52 -5.21 4.14
C LEU A 366 11.64 -4.45 5.47
N VAL A 367 10.85 -3.41 5.65
CA VAL A 367 10.76 -2.69 6.92
C VAL A 367 9.50 -3.14 7.65
N PHE A 368 9.66 -3.67 8.85
CA PHE A 368 8.60 -4.21 9.69
C PHE A 368 8.58 -3.56 11.06
N THR A 369 7.53 -3.82 11.84
CA THR A 369 7.43 -3.31 13.20
C THR A 369 6.88 -4.34 14.18
N GLU A 370 7.42 -4.34 15.39
CA GLU A 370 6.91 -5.11 16.52
C GLU A 370 5.80 -4.33 17.22
N GLY A 371 4.68 -5.01 17.48
CA GLY A 371 3.47 -4.38 18.05
C GLY A 371 2.55 -3.77 17.00
N ASP A 372 2.71 -4.09 15.71
CA ASP A 372 1.72 -3.71 14.72
C ASP A 372 0.42 -4.49 14.96
N SER A 373 -0.69 -3.78 15.07
CA SER A 373 -2.03 -4.38 15.16
C SER A 373 -2.89 -4.16 13.91
N ALA A 374 -2.46 -3.29 12.98
CA ALA A 374 -3.17 -2.99 11.74
C ALA A 374 -2.79 -3.96 10.63
N VAL A 375 -1.49 -4.19 10.44
CA VAL A 375 -0.95 -5.30 9.64
C VAL A 375 -0.17 -6.14 10.65
N PRO A 376 -0.78 -7.16 11.29
CA PRO A 376 -0.22 -7.72 12.50
C PRO A 376 1.23 -8.17 12.33
N SER A 377 2.10 -7.95 13.32
CA SER A 377 3.54 -8.27 13.22
C SER A 377 3.79 -9.73 12.80
N LYS A 378 2.90 -10.66 13.15
CA LYS A 378 2.92 -12.06 12.68
C LYS A 378 2.86 -12.17 11.15
N ASN A 379 2.02 -11.39 10.48
CA ASN A 379 1.89 -11.40 9.02
C ASN A 379 3.09 -10.77 8.32
N GLN A 380 3.73 -9.82 9.00
CA GLN A 380 5.00 -9.24 8.57
C GLN A 380 6.11 -10.32 8.64
N ARG A 381 6.15 -11.10 9.72
CA ARG A 381 7.03 -12.28 9.86
C ARG A 381 6.76 -13.36 8.82
N ASP A 382 5.49 -13.66 8.54
CA ASP A 382 5.13 -14.63 7.50
C ASP A 382 5.73 -14.24 6.15
N LEU A 383 5.66 -12.95 5.81
CA LEU A 383 6.24 -12.44 4.58
C LEU A 383 7.78 -12.47 4.59
N GLU A 384 8.39 -12.06 5.70
CA GLU A 384 9.84 -12.15 5.91
C GLU A 384 10.36 -13.57 5.65
N ARG A 385 9.73 -14.57 6.30
CA ARG A 385 10.08 -15.98 6.16
C ARG A 385 9.84 -16.49 4.74
N ALA A 386 8.73 -16.11 4.12
CA ALA A 386 8.42 -16.54 2.76
C ALA A 386 9.46 -16.07 1.73
N PHE A 387 10.01 -14.86 1.91
CA PHE A 387 11.12 -14.37 1.09
C PHE A 387 12.49 -14.87 1.53
N SER A 388 12.59 -15.68 2.60
CA SER A 388 13.87 -15.99 3.26
C SER A 388 14.69 -14.73 3.57
N ALA A 389 14.00 -13.62 3.86
CA ALA A 389 14.61 -12.37 4.26
C ALA A 389 14.95 -12.40 5.75
N SER A 390 15.94 -11.62 6.16
CA SER A 390 16.25 -11.40 7.56
C SER A 390 17.11 -10.16 7.77
N CYS A 391 17.05 -9.62 8.98
CA CYS A 391 17.92 -8.53 9.41
C CYS A 391 19.39 -8.97 9.49
N LYS A 392 19.66 -10.28 9.62
CA LYS A 392 21.02 -10.85 9.64
C LYS A 392 21.70 -10.67 8.29
N ILE A 393 20.98 -10.91 7.19
CA ILE A 393 21.49 -10.73 5.82
C ILE A 393 21.24 -9.30 5.29
N GLY A 394 20.63 -8.43 6.09
CA GLY A 394 20.49 -7.00 5.82
C GLY A 394 19.33 -6.61 4.89
N ASN A 395 18.48 -7.57 4.49
CA ASN A 395 17.33 -7.32 3.61
C ASN A 395 15.99 -7.22 4.37
N SER A 396 16.02 -7.20 5.70
CA SER A 396 14.90 -6.75 6.52
C SER A 396 15.34 -5.89 7.71
N ARG A 397 14.42 -5.11 8.26
CA ARG A 397 14.60 -4.31 9.48
C ARG A 397 13.32 -4.34 10.30
N TRP A 398 13.48 -4.45 11.61
CA TRP A 398 12.37 -4.39 12.56
C TRP A 398 12.48 -3.13 13.41
N GLU A 399 11.41 -2.36 13.45
CA GLU A 399 11.25 -1.20 14.32
C GLU A 399 10.32 -1.56 15.50
N GLN A 400 10.32 -0.72 16.54
CA GLN A 400 9.40 -0.87 17.68
C GLN A 400 8.22 0.11 17.55
N GLY A 401 7.00 -0.37 17.79
CA GLY A 401 5.80 0.43 17.95
C GLY A 401 4.65 0.08 17.01
N GLU A 402 3.53 0.78 17.18
CA GLU A 402 2.32 0.59 16.38
C GLU A 402 2.47 1.09 14.93
N HIS A 403 1.60 0.58 14.05
CA HIS A 403 1.62 0.75 12.59
C HIS A 403 1.98 2.16 12.11
N PHE A 404 1.25 3.18 12.60
CA PHE A 404 1.41 4.56 12.14
C PHE A 404 2.76 5.15 12.55
N PHE A 405 3.22 4.86 13.78
CA PHE A 405 4.50 5.37 14.27
C PHE A 405 5.67 4.74 13.52
N ALA A 406 5.57 3.46 13.16
CA ALA A 406 6.57 2.80 12.33
C ALA A 406 6.65 3.44 10.93
N ILE A 407 5.51 3.75 10.30
CA ILE A 407 5.49 4.51 9.03
C ILE A 407 6.20 5.86 9.22
N VAL A 408 5.85 6.64 10.26
CA VAL A 408 6.48 7.94 10.50
C VAL A 408 7.99 7.83 10.75
N LYS A 409 8.45 6.85 11.53
CA LYS A 409 9.88 6.59 11.77
C LYS A 409 10.60 6.23 10.49
N ASP A 410 10.03 5.34 9.68
CA ASP A 410 10.61 4.95 8.39
C ASP A 410 10.70 6.14 7.43
N LEU A 411 9.68 7.00 7.46
CA LEU A 411 9.67 8.25 6.71
C LEU A 411 10.76 9.24 7.17
N LEU A 412 11.35 9.10 8.35
CA LEU A 412 12.53 9.87 8.76
C LEU A 412 13.84 9.17 8.38
N LYS A 413 13.81 7.88 8.05
CA LYS A 413 14.96 7.03 7.68
C LYS A 413 14.96 6.60 6.19
N ARG A 414 14.32 7.38 5.31
CA ARG A 414 14.03 7.05 3.90
C ARG A 414 15.27 6.75 3.05
N ASP A 415 16.44 7.21 3.47
CA ASP A 415 17.68 7.03 2.70
C ASP A 415 18.00 5.56 2.48
N ARG A 416 17.68 4.66 3.43
CA ARG A 416 17.94 3.22 3.26
C ARG A 416 17.13 2.57 2.13
N ILE A 417 15.90 3.00 1.91
CA ILE A 417 15.07 2.48 0.80
C ILE A 417 15.66 2.96 -0.52
N ASN A 418 16.09 4.23 -0.57
CA ASN A 418 16.77 4.77 -1.74
C ASN A 418 18.10 4.05 -1.99
N ASP A 419 18.89 3.79 -0.95
CA ASP A 419 20.17 3.09 -1.03
C ASP A 419 19.98 1.66 -1.55
N PHE A 420 18.93 0.97 -1.10
CA PHE A 420 18.56 -0.34 -1.63
C PHE A 420 18.30 -0.27 -3.14
N PHE A 421 17.40 0.61 -3.61
CA PHE A 421 17.13 0.73 -5.05
C PHE A 421 18.37 1.20 -5.83
N LYS A 422 19.17 2.10 -5.26
CA LYS A 422 20.42 2.58 -5.88
C LYS A 422 21.40 1.42 -6.05
N SER A 423 21.58 0.59 -5.03
CA SER A 423 22.44 -0.60 -5.11
C SER A 423 21.97 -1.62 -6.15
N ARG A 424 20.67 -1.67 -6.44
CA ARG A 424 20.09 -2.58 -7.43
C ARG A 424 20.14 -2.05 -8.85
N PHE A 425 19.99 -0.75 -9.03
CA PHE A 425 19.81 -0.15 -10.35
C PHE A 425 21.00 0.69 -10.81
N GLY A 426 21.99 0.93 -9.95
CA GLY A 426 23.19 1.70 -10.29
C GLY A 426 22.85 3.11 -10.74
N VAL A 427 22.04 3.82 -9.96
CA VAL A 427 21.60 5.18 -10.33
C VAL A 427 22.60 6.20 -9.82
N ASP A 428 23.39 6.75 -10.74
CA ASP A 428 24.25 7.90 -10.47
C ASP A 428 23.45 9.20 -10.59
N LYS A 429 23.82 10.19 -9.76
CA LYS A 429 23.11 11.46 -9.59
C LYS A 429 23.09 12.31 -10.85
#